data_AF-A0A1S2N3M8-F1
#
_entry.id   AF-A0A1S2N3M8-F1
#
_cell.length_a   1.000
_cell.length_b   1.000
_cell.length_c   1.000
_cell.angle_alpha   90.00
_cell.angle_beta   90.00
_cell.angle_gamma   90.00
#
_symmetry.space_group_name_H-M   'P 1'
#
loop_
_entity.id
_entity.type
_entity.pdbx_description
1 polymer ?
#
loop_
_entity_poly.entity_id
_entity_poly.type
_entity_poly.pdbx_seq_one_letter_code
_entity_poly.pdbx_strand_id
1 'polypeptide(L)'
;MYKSDKKLLILDADGTTIDAFSAIEAAFSHHGLVIGDETRFQKRHKLLKYMGGLKEFPSIVRKNLRKNSRAQLIDTLTGIYRQEARLYDGIADLIRELIAAPDITVGIVTRNVTIEPLETLRQLFLRHDIDIAELDFLVHIPLKDTKTAQFRATREQFGVNPARAFICGDEHKDFMAAVSTGMHPFMVSYGFECHDRLTTKFEIPHELISRSSAELCCRIRHALDLGVLAQAPYQNSSRLMAPNIQ
;
A
#
# COMPACT_ATOMS: atom_id res chain seq x y z
N MET A 1 13.78 -24.25 -8.28
CA MET A 1 14.76 -23.17 -8.04
C MET A 1 14.15 -21.88 -8.55
N TYR A 2 14.25 -20.77 -7.81
CA TYR A 2 13.69 -19.47 -8.22
C TYR A 2 14.52 -18.89 -9.39
N LYS A 3 13.88 -18.12 -10.28
CA LYS A 3 14.52 -17.63 -11.53
C LYS A 3 15.17 -16.25 -11.37
N SER A 4 14.84 -15.54 -10.29
CA SER A 4 15.27 -14.17 -10.05
C SER A 4 15.90 -14.04 -8.67
N ASP A 5 17.03 -13.33 -8.62
CA ASP A 5 17.67 -12.88 -7.39
C ASP A 5 17.23 -11.45 -7.00
N LYS A 6 16.15 -10.92 -7.59
CA LYS A 6 15.60 -9.63 -7.19
C LYS A 6 14.80 -9.71 -5.88
N LYS A 7 14.61 -8.57 -5.23
CA LYS A 7 13.60 -8.35 -4.18
C LYS A 7 12.27 -7.97 -4.85
N LEU A 8 11.13 -8.35 -4.29
CA LEU A 8 9.80 -7.96 -4.78
C LEU A 8 9.06 -7.15 -3.70
N LEU A 9 8.59 -5.96 -4.04
CA LEU A 9 7.72 -5.17 -3.16
C LEU A 9 6.37 -4.92 -3.86
N ILE A 10 5.30 -5.41 -3.25
CA ILE A 10 3.93 -5.13 -3.67
C ILE A 10 3.35 -4.06 -2.74
N LEU A 11 2.96 -2.92 -3.31
CA LEU A 11 2.34 -1.82 -2.59
C LEU A 11 0.82 -1.92 -2.71
N ASP A 12 0.13 -1.86 -1.58
CA ASP A 12 -1.27 -1.48 -1.57
C ASP A 12 -1.42 0.04 -1.83
N ALA A 13 -2.56 0.43 -2.40
CA ALA A 13 -2.85 1.80 -2.76
C ALA A 13 -3.55 2.56 -1.60
N ASP A 14 -4.86 2.38 -1.50
CA ASP A 14 -5.74 3.16 -0.65
C ASP A 14 -5.51 2.84 0.83
N GLY A 15 -5.08 3.82 1.62
CA GLY A 15 -4.81 3.63 3.05
C GLY A 15 -3.37 3.25 3.37
N THR A 16 -2.59 2.80 2.39
CA THR A 16 -1.17 2.48 2.55
C THR A 16 -0.26 3.53 1.92
N THR A 17 -0.45 3.82 0.64
CA THR A 17 0.33 4.82 -0.12
C THR A 17 -0.45 6.10 -0.35
N ILE A 18 -1.76 6.00 -0.55
CA ILE A 18 -2.68 7.13 -0.80
C ILE A 18 -3.47 7.42 0.46
N ASP A 19 -3.61 8.71 0.80
CA ASP A 19 -4.58 9.18 1.80
C ASP A 19 -6.00 9.11 1.23
N ALA A 20 -6.50 7.89 1.18
CA ALA A 20 -7.83 7.57 0.70
C ALA A 20 -8.92 8.01 1.68
N PHE A 21 -8.61 8.13 2.98
CA PHE A 21 -9.59 8.58 3.97
C PHE A 21 -10.01 10.02 3.71
N SER A 22 -9.05 10.94 3.57
CA SER A 22 -9.32 12.34 3.26
C SER A 22 -10.07 12.51 1.94
N ALA A 23 -9.72 11.72 0.91
CA ALA A 23 -10.42 11.74 -0.36
C ALA A 23 -11.89 11.28 -0.24
N ILE A 24 -12.13 10.20 0.53
CA ILE A 24 -13.48 9.71 0.80
C ILE A 24 -14.28 10.72 1.63
N GLU A 25 -13.67 11.32 2.67
CA GLU A 25 -14.32 12.33 3.49
C GLU A 25 -14.74 13.56 2.67
N ALA A 26 -13.86 14.05 1.80
CA ALA A 26 -14.16 15.16 0.89
C ALA A 26 -15.32 14.81 -0.05
N ALA A 27 -15.32 13.60 -0.63
CA ALA A 27 -16.41 13.15 -1.51
C ALA A 27 -17.74 13.08 -0.76
N PHE A 28 -17.76 12.54 0.45
CA PHE A 28 -18.96 12.49 1.28
C PHE A 28 -19.46 13.89 1.63
N SER A 29 -18.56 14.80 2.00
CA SER A 29 -18.88 16.18 2.35
C SER A 29 -19.51 16.94 1.19
N HIS A 30 -19.04 16.72 -0.04
CA HIS A 30 -19.62 17.32 -1.24
C HIS A 30 -21.10 16.93 -1.43
N HIS A 31 -21.50 15.74 -0.99
CA HIS A 31 -22.89 15.25 -1.03
C HIS A 31 -23.68 15.53 0.26
N GLY A 32 -23.16 16.37 1.16
CA GLY A 32 -23.80 16.70 2.44
C GLY A 32 -23.85 15.52 3.42
N LEU A 33 -22.95 14.55 3.27
CA LEU A 33 -22.85 13.37 4.12
C LEU A 33 -21.71 13.51 5.13
N VAL A 34 -21.91 12.96 6.33
CA VAL A 34 -20.90 12.97 7.39
C VAL A 34 -20.43 11.53 7.66
N ILE A 35 -19.13 11.28 7.48
CA ILE A 35 -18.54 9.95 7.69
C ILE A 35 -18.20 9.69 9.18
N GLY A 36 -17.96 10.78 9.93
CA GLY A 36 -17.47 10.78 11.31
C GLY A 36 -15.94 10.89 11.36
N ASP A 37 -15.38 11.07 12.56
CA ASP A 37 -13.93 11.18 12.72
C ASP A 37 -13.17 9.91 12.28
N GLU A 38 -11.90 10.09 11.91
CA GLU A 38 -11.00 9.05 11.43
C GLU A 38 -10.87 7.87 12.41
N THR A 39 -10.84 8.14 13.71
CA THR A 39 -10.69 7.09 14.73
C THR A 39 -11.91 6.17 14.78
N ARG A 40 -13.11 6.72 14.65
CA ARG A 40 -14.35 5.96 14.52
C ARG A 40 -14.42 5.24 13.19
N PHE A 41 -13.90 5.87 12.12
CA PHE A 41 -13.83 5.26 10.81
C PHE A 41 -12.95 4.02 10.80
N GLN A 42 -11.72 4.11 11.32
CA GLN A 42 -10.75 3.01 11.38
C GLN A 42 -11.21 1.82 12.24
N LYS A 43 -12.03 2.08 13.26
CA LYS A 43 -12.61 1.04 14.13
C LYS A 43 -13.78 0.30 13.46
N ARG A 44 -14.34 0.79 12.35
CA ARG A 44 -15.48 0.14 11.67
C ARG A 44 -15.02 -1.06 10.86
N HIS A 45 -15.82 -2.12 10.89
CA HIS A 45 -15.40 -3.46 10.46
C HIS A 45 -15.17 -3.64 8.94
N LYS A 46 -15.66 -2.75 8.05
CA LYS A 46 -15.72 -3.00 6.60
C LYS A 46 -15.81 -1.71 5.75
N LEU A 47 -14.68 -1.09 5.42
CA LEU A 47 -14.62 0.10 4.57
C LEU A 47 -15.29 -0.04 3.19
N LEU A 48 -15.02 -1.15 2.51
CA LEU A 48 -15.58 -1.44 1.18
C LEU A 48 -17.10 -1.65 1.18
N LYS A 49 -17.78 -1.65 2.34
CA LYS A 49 -19.26 -1.57 2.36
C LYS A 49 -19.76 -0.19 1.94
N TYR A 50 -19.02 0.89 2.14
CA TYR A 50 -19.48 2.23 1.78
C TYR A 50 -19.41 2.49 0.27
N MET A 51 -18.46 1.87 -0.41
CA MET A 51 -18.25 2.08 -1.84
C MET A 51 -18.60 0.87 -2.71
N GLY A 52 -18.63 -0.33 -2.12
CA GLY A 52 -18.76 -1.63 -2.78
C GLY A 52 -20.01 -2.45 -2.41
N GLY A 53 -20.68 -2.22 -1.27
CA GLY A 53 -21.67 -3.19 -0.76
C GLY A 53 -22.80 -2.61 0.09
N LEU A 54 -24.02 -2.66 -0.47
CA LEU A 54 -25.34 -2.27 0.07
C LEU A 54 -25.73 -2.70 1.51
N LYS A 55 -24.85 -3.30 2.33
CA LYS A 55 -25.24 -3.91 3.61
C LYS A 55 -25.07 -3.05 4.88
N GLU A 56 -24.19 -2.04 4.96
CA GLU A 56 -24.08 -1.18 6.16
C GLU A 56 -23.73 0.28 5.84
N PHE A 57 -24.49 0.92 4.96
CA PHE A 57 -24.67 2.36 5.14
C PHE A 57 -25.36 2.58 6.50
N PRO A 58 -24.94 3.56 7.32
CA PRO A 58 -25.69 3.92 8.52
C PRO A 58 -27.13 4.15 8.07
N SER A 59 -28.10 3.68 8.85
CA SER A 59 -29.53 3.81 8.53
C SER A 59 -29.93 5.25 8.15
N ILE A 60 -29.18 6.24 8.62
CA ILE A 60 -29.28 7.66 8.30
C ILE A 60 -28.96 7.96 6.82
N VAL A 61 -27.87 7.40 6.28
CA VAL A 61 -27.44 7.64 4.89
C VAL A 61 -28.24 6.78 3.90
N ARG A 62 -28.65 5.58 4.32
CA ARG A 62 -29.42 4.63 3.50
C ARG A 62 -30.82 5.16 3.15
N LYS A 63 -31.40 6.04 3.97
CA LYS A 63 -32.67 6.72 3.68
C LYS A 63 -32.54 7.79 2.58
N ASN A 64 -31.33 8.32 2.35
CA ASN A 64 -31.09 9.46 1.46
C ASN A 64 -30.34 9.09 0.16
N LEU A 65 -29.56 8.00 0.13
CA LEU A 65 -28.83 7.59 -1.07
C LEU A 65 -29.65 6.61 -1.96
N ARG A 66 -30.19 7.10 -3.08
CA ARG A 66 -30.76 6.29 -4.17
C ARG A 66 -29.63 5.67 -5.04
N LYS A 67 -29.95 4.73 -5.94
CA LYS A 67 -28.94 4.14 -6.86
C LYS A 67 -28.14 5.20 -7.64
N ASN A 68 -28.79 6.30 -8.04
CA ASN A 68 -28.15 7.42 -8.73
C ASN A 68 -27.12 8.16 -7.88
N SER A 69 -27.33 8.26 -6.56
CA SER A 69 -26.42 9.00 -5.70
C SER A 69 -25.15 8.22 -5.36
N ARG A 70 -25.16 6.87 -5.46
CA ARG A 70 -23.92 6.08 -5.40
C ARG A 70 -23.02 6.34 -6.61
N ALA A 71 -23.61 6.36 -7.81
CA ALA A 71 -22.86 6.66 -9.03
C ALA A 71 -22.27 8.07 -8.96
N GLN A 72 -23.04 9.06 -8.51
CA GLN A 72 -22.57 10.43 -8.28
C GLN A 72 -21.45 10.50 -7.22
N LEU A 73 -21.55 9.75 -6.13
CA LEU A 73 -20.49 9.71 -5.12
C LEU A 73 -19.19 9.13 -5.68
N ILE A 74 -19.27 8.06 -6.48
CA ILE A 74 -18.10 7.46 -7.12
C ILE A 74 -17.50 8.42 -8.17
N ASP A 75 -18.34 9.11 -8.93
CA ASP A 75 -17.92 10.13 -9.89
C ASP A 75 -17.18 11.28 -9.19
N THR A 76 -17.76 11.84 -8.12
CA THR A 76 -17.11 12.85 -7.28
C THR A 76 -15.79 12.34 -6.69
N LEU A 77 -15.78 11.11 -6.14
CA LEU A 77 -14.54 10.54 -5.61
C LEU A 77 -13.48 10.39 -6.70
N THR A 78 -13.88 10.00 -7.91
CA THR A 78 -12.96 9.89 -9.05
C THR A 78 -12.33 11.25 -9.36
N GLY A 79 -13.14 12.31 -9.40
CA GLY A 79 -12.64 13.69 -9.56
C GLY A 79 -11.64 14.07 -8.47
N ILE A 80 -11.98 13.82 -7.21
CA ILE A 80 -11.11 14.10 -6.05
C ILE A 80 -9.80 13.31 -6.14
N TYR A 81 -9.82 12.02 -6.49
CA TYR A 81 -8.59 11.24 -6.67
C TYR A 81 -7.69 11.85 -7.76
N ARG A 82 -8.28 12.18 -8.91
CA ARG A 82 -7.56 12.73 -10.05
C ARG A 82 -6.97 14.10 -9.75
N GLN A 83 -7.62 14.94 -8.95
CA GLN A 83 -7.28 16.36 -8.81
C GLN A 83 -6.70 16.74 -7.43
N GLU A 84 -7.13 16.11 -6.34
CA GLU A 84 -6.95 16.64 -4.98
C GLU A 84 -6.30 15.64 -4.01
N ALA A 85 -6.58 14.34 -4.15
CA ALA A 85 -6.03 13.31 -3.26
C ALA A 85 -4.51 13.33 -3.24
N ARG A 86 -3.91 12.87 -2.15
CA ARG A 86 -2.46 12.92 -1.95
C ARG A 86 -1.90 11.56 -1.60
N LEU A 87 -0.65 11.34 -1.96
CA LEU A 87 0.17 10.32 -1.31
C LEU A 87 0.49 10.75 0.12
N TYR A 88 0.64 9.79 1.03
CA TYR A 88 1.16 10.09 2.37
C TYR A 88 2.61 10.62 2.28
N ASP A 89 3.01 11.37 3.29
CA ASP A 89 4.33 12.02 3.33
C ASP A 89 5.46 10.99 3.15
N GLY A 90 6.42 11.33 2.28
CA GLY A 90 7.59 10.51 1.96
C GLY A 90 7.36 9.33 1.02
N ILE A 91 6.10 8.94 0.74
CA ILE A 91 5.78 7.82 -0.16
C ILE A 91 6.23 8.11 -1.59
N ALA A 92 6.11 9.36 -2.05
CA ALA A 92 6.49 9.71 -3.41
C ALA A 92 7.99 9.49 -3.66
N ASP A 93 8.84 9.96 -2.73
CA ASP A 93 10.29 9.76 -2.78
C ASP A 93 10.65 8.27 -2.70
N LEU A 94 10.01 7.54 -1.80
CA LEU A 94 10.22 6.09 -1.67
C LEU A 94 9.91 5.36 -2.99
N ILE A 95 8.80 5.67 -3.65
CA ILE A 95 8.43 5.01 -4.91
C ILE A 95 9.43 5.30 -6.01
N ARG A 96 9.92 6.55 -6.13
CA ARG A 96 11.00 6.87 -7.08
C ARG A 96 12.29 6.10 -6.79
N GLU A 97 12.69 6.00 -5.52
CA GLU A 97 13.85 5.20 -5.12
C GLU A 97 13.69 3.71 -5.48
N LEU A 98 12.49 3.16 -5.26
CA LEU A 98 12.17 1.77 -5.60
C LEU A 98 12.20 1.52 -7.11
N ILE A 99 11.63 2.43 -7.91
CA ILE A 99 11.68 2.38 -9.38
C ILE A 99 13.13 2.44 -9.88
N ALA A 100 13.95 3.30 -9.29
CA ALA A 100 15.34 3.47 -9.67
C ALA A 100 16.25 2.30 -9.24
N ALA A 101 15.81 1.43 -8.33
CA ALA A 101 16.62 0.33 -7.79
C ALA A 101 16.58 -0.91 -8.70
N PRO A 102 17.69 -1.26 -9.38
CA PRO A 102 17.69 -2.31 -10.40
C PRO A 102 17.48 -3.73 -9.85
N ASP A 103 17.77 -3.95 -8.57
CA ASP A 103 17.63 -5.23 -7.86
C ASP A 103 16.25 -5.41 -7.20
N ILE A 104 15.36 -4.43 -7.36
CA ILE A 104 13.99 -4.46 -6.85
C ILE A 104 13.01 -4.56 -8.01
N THR A 105 11.98 -5.37 -7.82
CA THR A 105 10.76 -5.37 -8.62
C THR A 105 9.67 -4.73 -7.77
N VAL A 106 9.08 -3.64 -8.23
CA VAL A 106 8.08 -2.86 -7.49
C VAL A 106 6.83 -2.65 -8.31
N GLY A 107 5.69 -2.75 -7.65
CA GLY A 107 4.42 -2.44 -8.29
C GLY A 107 3.28 -2.30 -7.30
N ILE A 108 2.13 -1.91 -7.82
CA ILE A 108 0.94 -1.62 -7.02
C ILE A 108 -0.15 -2.66 -7.32
N VAL A 109 -0.76 -3.18 -6.26
CA VAL A 109 -1.96 -4.02 -6.34
C VAL A 109 -3.08 -3.35 -5.57
N THR A 110 -4.11 -2.92 -6.28
CA THR A 110 -5.19 -2.10 -5.72
C THR A 110 -6.56 -2.74 -5.93
N ARG A 111 -7.52 -2.34 -5.10
CA ARG A 111 -8.95 -2.55 -5.31
C ARG A 111 -9.70 -1.22 -5.41
N ASN A 112 -9.00 -0.17 -5.81
CA ASN A 112 -9.54 1.18 -5.90
C ASN A 112 -10.85 1.22 -6.68
N VAL A 113 -11.81 1.97 -6.15
CA VAL A 113 -13.22 1.92 -6.52
C VAL A 113 -13.67 3.06 -7.44
N THR A 114 -12.73 3.89 -7.87
CA THR A 114 -12.98 5.00 -8.79
C THR A 114 -13.36 4.50 -10.19
N ILE A 115 -13.86 5.41 -11.03
CA ILE A 115 -14.09 5.13 -12.45
C ILE A 115 -12.72 5.06 -13.13
N GLU A 116 -12.51 4.02 -13.92
CA GLU A 116 -11.22 3.71 -14.57
C GLU A 116 -10.04 3.75 -13.57
N PRO A 117 -9.99 2.82 -12.59
CA PRO A 117 -9.04 2.90 -11.46
C PRO A 117 -7.59 3.09 -11.89
N LEU A 118 -7.16 2.40 -12.95
CA LEU A 118 -5.79 2.50 -13.45
C LEU A 118 -5.45 3.90 -13.98
N GLU A 119 -6.37 4.52 -14.75
CA GLU A 119 -6.20 5.88 -15.25
C GLU A 119 -6.28 6.90 -14.11
N THR A 120 -7.17 6.68 -13.16
CA THR A 120 -7.29 7.54 -11.98
C THR A 120 -6.02 7.52 -11.14
N LEU A 121 -5.42 6.35 -10.92
CA LEU A 121 -4.12 6.25 -10.27
C LEU A 121 -3.03 6.91 -11.11
N ARG A 122 -2.99 6.69 -12.43
CA ARG A 122 -2.02 7.36 -13.32
C ARG A 122 -2.02 8.88 -13.10
N GLN A 123 -3.20 9.51 -13.10
CA GLN A 123 -3.32 10.95 -12.90
C GLN A 123 -2.89 11.39 -11.49
N LEU A 124 -3.27 10.64 -10.46
CA LEU A 124 -2.85 10.93 -9.09
C LEU A 124 -1.32 10.88 -8.96
N PHE A 125 -0.69 9.79 -9.39
CA PHE A 125 0.75 9.59 -9.27
C PHE A 125 1.55 10.58 -10.13
N LEU A 126 1.04 10.94 -11.31
CA LEU A 126 1.68 11.95 -12.18
C LEU A 126 1.78 13.32 -11.49
N ARG A 127 0.78 13.71 -10.67
CA ARG A 127 0.85 14.96 -9.87
C ARG A 127 1.94 14.94 -8.80
N HIS A 128 2.51 13.78 -8.51
CA HIS A 128 3.59 13.58 -7.56
C HIS A 128 4.92 13.24 -8.25
N ASP A 129 5.07 13.54 -9.54
CA ASP A 129 6.26 13.26 -10.34
C ASP A 129 6.63 11.77 -10.34
N ILE A 130 5.62 10.91 -10.49
CA ILE A 130 5.76 9.46 -10.64
C ILE A 130 5.04 9.04 -11.91
N ASP A 131 5.80 8.58 -12.91
CA ASP A 131 5.23 7.87 -14.04
C ASP A 131 4.99 6.41 -13.65
N ILE A 132 3.72 6.04 -13.47
CA ILE A 132 3.34 4.66 -13.12
C ILE A 132 3.73 3.63 -14.19
N ALA A 133 4.05 4.07 -15.42
CA ALA A 133 4.56 3.18 -16.45
C ALA A 133 5.98 2.68 -16.15
N GLU A 134 6.70 3.33 -15.23
CA GLU A 134 8.02 2.89 -14.75
C GLU A 134 7.92 1.84 -13.63
N LEU A 135 6.73 1.58 -13.08
CA LEU A 135 6.51 0.42 -12.20
C LEU A 135 6.57 -0.87 -13.00
N ASP A 136 7.10 -1.94 -12.42
CA ASP A 136 7.14 -3.26 -13.07
C ASP A 136 5.73 -3.84 -13.28
N PHE A 137 4.76 -3.44 -12.44
CA PHE A 137 3.35 -3.80 -12.59
C PHE A 137 2.42 -2.83 -11.87
N LEU A 138 1.22 -2.65 -12.44
CA LEU A 138 0.07 -2.02 -11.80
C LEU A 138 -1.16 -2.90 -12.05
N VAL A 139 -1.75 -3.42 -10.99
CA VAL A 139 -2.89 -4.35 -11.09
C VAL A 139 -4.08 -3.84 -10.30
N HIS A 140 -5.21 -3.70 -10.99
CA HIS A 140 -6.52 -3.51 -10.36
C HIS A 140 -7.24 -4.86 -10.23
N ILE A 141 -7.64 -5.20 -9.01
CA ILE A 141 -8.41 -6.41 -8.71
C ILE A 141 -9.86 -6.04 -8.39
N PRO A 142 -10.86 -6.76 -8.95
CA PRO A 142 -12.25 -6.58 -8.56
C PRO A 142 -12.48 -6.82 -7.07
N LEU A 143 -13.39 -6.06 -6.45
CA LEU A 143 -13.69 -6.15 -5.00
C LEU A 143 -14.10 -7.53 -4.48
N LYS A 144 -14.65 -8.37 -5.36
CA LYS A 144 -15.11 -9.73 -5.04
C LYS A 144 -13.95 -10.74 -4.96
N ASP A 145 -12.82 -10.41 -5.55
CA ASP A 145 -11.67 -11.31 -5.65
C ASP A 145 -10.68 -11.05 -4.50
N THR A 146 -9.85 -12.05 -4.20
CA THR A 146 -8.87 -11.95 -3.11
C THR A 146 -7.52 -11.52 -3.64
N LYS A 147 -6.82 -10.64 -2.91
CA LYS A 147 -5.44 -10.25 -3.24
C LYS A 147 -4.46 -11.42 -3.17
N THR A 148 -4.74 -12.44 -2.36
CA THR A 148 -3.87 -13.62 -2.17
C THR A 148 -3.49 -14.30 -3.49
N ALA A 149 -4.46 -14.51 -4.39
CA ALA A 149 -4.19 -15.13 -5.69
C ALA A 149 -3.29 -14.24 -6.56
N GLN A 150 -3.56 -12.93 -6.59
CA GLN A 150 -2.76 -11.98 -7.36
C GLN A 150 -1.34 -11.85 -6.81
N PHE A 151 -1.17 -11.78 -5.49
CA PHE A 151 0.11 -11.73 -4.81
C PHE A 151 0.97 -12.94 -5.16
N ARG A 152 0.39 -14.14 -5.12
CA ARG A 152 1.05 -15.38 -5.55
C ARG A 152 1.43 -15.33 -7.02
N ALA A 153 0.49 -14.98 -7.89
CA ALA A 153 0.71 -14.94 -9.33
C ALA A 153 1.82 -13.93 -9.71
N THR A 154 1.83 -12.75 -9.10
CA THR A 154 2.85 -11.71 -9.31
C THR A 154 4.23 -12.24 -8.91
N ARG A 155 4.36 -12.81 -7.70
CA ARG A 155 5.63 -13.39 -7.25
C ARG A 155 6.13 -14.51 -8.18
N GLU A 156 5.23 -15.37 -8.64
CA GLU A 156 5.55 -16.47 -9.55
C GLU A 156 5.94 -15.98 -10.95
N GLN A 157 5.25 -14.96 -11.47
CA GLN A 157 5.55 -14.30 -12.73
C GLN A 157 6.98 -13.76 -12.75
N PHE A 158 7.40 -13.07 -11.68
CA PHE A 158 8.76 -12.56 -11.56
C PHE A 158 9.77 -13.61 -11.06
N GLY A 159 9.31 -14.82 -10.74
CA GLY A 159 10.16 -15.92 -10.31
C GLY A 159 10.93 -15.65 -9.02
N VAL A 160 10.39 -14.80 -8.13
CA VAL A 160 11.05 -14.35 -6.89
C VAL A 160 10.80 -15.33 -5.74
N ASN A 161 11.84 -15.56 -4.93
CA ASN A 161 11.74 -16.34 -3.70
C ASN A 161 10.80 -15.64 -2.70
N PRO A 162 9.81 -16.33 -2.08
CA PRO A 162 8.95 -15.74 -1.04
C PRO A 162 9.71 -15.01 0.07
N ALA A 163 10.88 -15.52 0.47
CA ALA A 163 11.73 -14.89 1.50
C ALA A 163 12.36 -13.55 1.05
N ARG A 164 12.24 -13.19 -0.22
CA ARG A 164 12.70 -11.91 -0.81
C ARG A 164 11.54 -11.05 -1.29
N ALA A 165 10.31 -11.41 -0.91
CA ALA A 165 9.11 -10.75 -1.36
C ALA A 165 8.32 -10.16 -0.19
N PHE A 166 7.81 -8.96 -0.40
CA PHE A 166 7.26 -8.09 0.61
C PHE A 166 5.92 -7.51 0.16
N ILE A 167 5.00 -7.30 1.09
CA ILE A 167 3.69 -6.66 0.83
C ILE A 167 3.49 -5.53 1.82
N CYS A 168 3.14 -4.34 1.33
CA CYS A 168 2.65 -3.26 2.16
C CYS A 168 1.12 -3.26 2.18
N GLY A 169 0.52 -3.07 3.35
CA GLY A 169 -0.93 -3.00 3.48
C GLY A 169 -1.36 -2.41 4.81
N ASP A 170 -2.62 -2.00 4.90
CA ASP A 170 -3.21 -1.36 6.08
C ASP A 170 -4.38 -2.16 6.68
N GLU A 171 -4.89 -3.18 5.97
CA GLU A 171 -5.93 -4.08 6.47
C GLU A 171 -5.37 -5.45 6.88
N HIS A 172 -6.01 -6.11 7.86
CA HIS A 172 -5.75 -7.51 8.20
C HIS A 172 -5.81 -8.47 7.01
N LYS A 173 -6.63 -8.16 5.99
CA LYS A 173 -6.68 -8.99 4.78
C LYS A 173 -5.37 -8.97 3.99
N ASP A 174 -4.66 -7.85 3.98
CA ASP A 174 -3.36 -7.74 3.32
C ASP A 174 -2.31 -8.53 4.09
N PHE A 175 -2.31 -8.43 5.42
CA PHE A 175 -1.47 -9.27 6.29
C PHE A 175 -1.70 -10.77 6.02
N MET A 176 -2.96 -11.22 6.04
CA MET A 176 -3.29 -12.62 5.79
C MET A 176 -2.88 -13.07 4.39
N ALA A 177 -3.07 -12.21 3.38
CA ALA A 177 -2.65 -12.52 2.01
C ALA A 177 -1.13 -12.63 1.89
N ALA A 178 -0.37 -11.78 2.59
CA ALA A 178 1.09 -11.83 2.62
C ALA A 178 1.61 -13.11 3.28
N VAL A 179 1.15 -13.41 4.49
CA VAL A 179 1.57 -14.63 5.21
C VAL A 179 1.16 -15.89 4.45
N SER A 180 -0.05 -15.94 3.88
CA SER A 180 -0.54 -17.09 3.09
C SER A 180 0.24 -17.33 1.79
N THR A 181 1.06 -16.36 1.37
CA THR A 181 1.92 -16.46 0.19
C THR A 181 3.41 -16.55 0.54
N GLY A 182 3.74 -16.64 1.85
CA GLY A 182 5.10 -16.75 2.35
C GLY A 182 5.91 -15.46 2.24
N MET A 183 5.25 -14.32 2.06
CA MET A 183 5.87 -13.00 1.89
C MET A 183 5.87 -12.22 3.21
N HIS A 184 6.85 -11.34 3.38
CA HIS A 184 6.97 -10.54 4.59
C HIS A 184 6.05 -9.30 4.54
N PRO A 185 5.15 -9.11 5.52
CA PRO A 185 4.25 -7.96 5.53
C PRO A 185 4.89 -6.73 6.18
N PHE A 186 4.79 -5.58 5.52
CA PHE A 186 4.94 -4.26 6.09
C PHE A 186 3.55 -3.68 6.33
N MET A 187 3.03 -3.86 7.55
CA MET A 187 1.72 -3.35 7.90
C MET A 187 1.78 -1.88 8.34
N VAL A 188 0.69 -1.16 8.15
CA VAL A 188 0.54 0.22 8.63
C VAL A 188 -0.76 0.41 9.38
N SER A 189 -0.77 1.35 10.33
CA SER A 189 -1.94 1.65 11.15
C SER A 189 -2.49 3.07 11.03
N TYR A 190 -1.96 3.86 10.08
CA TYR A 190 -2.45 5.19 9.73
C TYR A 190 -3.50 5.16 8.61
N GLY A 191 -3.75 3.99 8.01
CA GLY A 191 -4.73 3.79 6.96
C GLY A 191 -6.13 3.50 7.52
N PHE A 192 -6.71 2.41 7.02
CA PHE A 192 -8.08 2.03 7.24
C PHE A 192 -8.33 1.18 8.49
N GLU A 193 -7.34 0.43 8.97
CA GLU A 193 -7.43 -0.25 10.26
C GLU A 193 -6.47 0.39 11.27
N CYS A 194 -7.01 0.81 12.42
CA CYS A 194 -6.19 1.40 13.45
C CYS A 194 -5.33 0.36 14.17
N HIS A 195 -4.26 0.84 14.80
CA HIS A 195 -3.27 0.02 15.49
C HIS A 195 -3.92 -0.95 16.49
N ASP A 196 -4.79 -0.46 17.38
CA ASP A 196 -5.48 -1.30 18.37
C ASP A 196 -6.22 -2.46 17.73
N ARG A 197 -6.84 -2.23 16.56
CA ARG A 197 -7.61 -3.26 15.88
C ARG A 197 -6.70 -4.29 15.21
N LEU A 198 -5.62 -3.85 14.59
CA LEU A 198 -4.60 -4.73 14.02
C LEU A 198 -3.97 -5.63 15.09
N THR A 199 -3.69 -5.11 16.28
CA THR A 199 -2.96 -5.85 17.31
C THR A 199 -3.88 -6.66 18.23
N THR A 200 -4.97 -6.09 18.72
CA THR A 200 -5.81 -6.76 19.74
C THR A 200 -6.81 -7.75 19.13
N LYS A 201 -7.32 -7.45 17.94
CA LYS A 201 -8.36 -8.26 17.31
C LYS A 201 -7.79 -9.24 16.30
N PHE A 202 -6.78 -8.80 15.55
CA PHE A 202 -6.17 -9.59 14.49
C PHE A 202 -4.81 -10.16 14.87
N GLU A 203 -4.32 -9.84 16.07
CA GLU A 203 -3.10 -10.40 16.64
C GLU A 203 -1.88 -10.21 15.72
N ILE A 204 -1.88 -9.13 14.93
CA ILE A 204 -0.75 -8.77 14.08
C ILE A 204 0.38 -8.27 15.00
N PRO A 205 1.59 -8.84 14.91
CA PRO A 205 2.72 -8.42 15.72
C PRO A 205 3.02 -6.93 15.58
N HIS A 206 3.23 -6.26 16.70
CA HIS A 206 3.52 -4.81 16.74
C HIS A 206 4.79 -4.49 15.93
N GLU A 207 5.74 -5.40 15.91
CA GLU A 207 7.00 -5.31 15.18
C GLU A 207 6.78 -5.18 13.68
N LEU A 208 5.63 -5.60 13.15
CA LEU A 208 5.31 -5.53 11.71
C LEU A 208 4.50 -4.28 11.33
N ILE A 209 4.09 -3.47 12.30
CA ILE A 209 3.17 -2.34 12.09
C ILE A 209 3.92 -1.01 12.21
N SER A 210 3.83 -0.19 11.17
CA SER A 210 4.31 1.20 11.18
C SER A 210 3.15 2.14 11.53
N ARG A 211 3.39 3.08 12.44
CA ARG A 211 2.37 4.04 12.91
C ARG A 211 2.30 5.31 12.08
N SER A 212 3.31 5.56 11.24
CA SER A 212 3.36 6.68 10.30
C SER A 212 3.95 6.24 8.97
N SER A 213 3.69 7.02 7.90
CA SER A 213 4.30 6.78 6.59
C SER A 213 5.83 6.93 6.65
N ALA A 214 6.34 7.84 7.50
CA ALA A 214 7.77 7.99 7.74
C ALA A 214 8.41 6.72 8.32
N GLU A 215 7.77 6.06 9.29
CA GLU A 215 8.21 4.78 9.83
C GLU A 215 8.20 3.67 8.76
N LEU A 216 7.13 3.59 7.94
CA LEU A 216 7.06 2.65 6.84
C LEU A 216 8.23 2.86 5.86
N CYS A 217 8.43 4.09 5.42
CA CYS A 217 9.51 4.46 4.49
C CYS A 217 10.88 4.09 5.06
N CYS A 218 11.15 4.39 6.34
CA CYS A 218 12.41 4.03 6.98
C CYS A 218 12.64 2.51 6.99
N ARG A 219 11.60 1.74 7.32
CA ARG A 219 11.67 0.28 7.39
C ARG A 219 11.89 -0.36 6.02
N ILE A 220 11.18 0.11 5.00
CA ILE A 220 11.35 -0.40 3.62
C ILE A 220 12.75 -0.07 3.14
N ARG A 221 13.23 1.16 3.34
CA ARG A 221 14.59 1.54 2.94
C ARG A 221 15.65 0.67 3.60
N HIS A 222 15.52 0.46 4.90
CA HIS A 222 16.45 -0.41 5.63
C HIS A 222 16.37 -1.87 5.18
N ALA A 223 15.17 -2.44 5.01
CA ALA A 223 15.00 -3.83 4.64
C ALA A 223 15.41 -4.15 3.19
N LEU A 224 15.36 -3.14 2.31
CA LEU A 224 15.70 -3.27 0.89
C LEU A 224 17.04 -2.64 0.54
N ASP A 225 17.84 -2.21 1.53
CA ASP A 225 19.16 -1.59 1.34
C ASP A 225 19.13 -0.32 0.45
N LEU A 226 18.00 0.39 0.42
CA LEU A 226 17.86 1.62 -0.36
C LEU A 226 18.67 2.75 0.29
N GLY A 227 19.46 3.46 -0.51
CA GLY A 227 20.32 4.56 -0.05
C GLY A 227 21.66 4.12 0.56
N VAL A 228 21.91 2.82 0.75
CA VAL A 228 23.21 2.31 1.24
C VAL A 228 24.29 2.31 0.15
N LEU A 229 23.90 2.25 -1.13
CA LEU A 229 24.84 2.27 -2.27
C LEU A 229 25.50 3.64 -2.54
N ALA A 230 25.16 4.68 -1.79
CA ALA A 230 25.88 5.95 -1.82
C ALA A 230 27.08 6.01 -0.85
N GLN A 231 27.28 4.97 -0.01
CA GLN A 231 28.49 4.84 0.79
C GLN A 231 29.39 3.76 0.20
N ALA A 232 30.58 4.20 -0.24
CA ALA A 232 31.65 3.42 -0.84
C ALA A 232 31.91 2.10 -0.10
N PRO A 233 32.43 1.07 -0.80
CA PRO A 233 32.73 -0.22 -0.19
C PRO A 233 33.67 -0.02 1.00
N TYR A 234 33.29 -0.61 2.13
CA TYR A 234 34.17 -0.85 3.27
C TYR A 234 35.50 -1.43 2.74
N GLN A 235 36.53 -0.60 2.68
CA GLN A 235 37.89 -1.08 2.49
C GLN A 235 38.27 -1.83 3.77
N ASN A 236 38.14 -3.16 3.73
CA ASN A 236 38.82 -4.03 4.69
C ASN A 236 40.34 -3.88 4.48
N SER A 237 40.94 -2.90 5.15
CA SER A 237 42.37 -2.80 5.36
C SER A 237 42.80 -3.74 6.49
N SER A 238 42.71 -5.04 6.23
CA SER A 238 43.39 -6.08 7.02
C SER A 238 44.39 -6.80 6.12
N ARG A 239 45.38 -6.03 5.64
CA ARG A 239 46.66 -6.58 5.18
C ARG A 239 47.54 -6.83 6.41
N LEU A 240 47.86 -8.10 6.62
CA LEU A 240 49.18 -8.62 7.00
C LEU A 240 49.90 -7.96 8.19
N MET A 241 49.83 -8.62 9.35
CA MET A 241 50.94 -8.69 10.30
C MET A 241 51.07 -10.15 10.75
N ALA A 242 51.82 -10.95 9.99
CA ALA A 242 52.45 -12.13 10.52
C ALA A 242 53.78 -11.70 11.14
N PRO A 243 54.06 -11.96 12.43
CA PRO A 243 55.40 -11.82 12.96
C PRO A 243 56.22 -13.06 12.60
N ASN A 244 57.42 -12.80 12.08
CA ASN A 244 58.43 -13.76 11.69
C ASN A 244 58.76 -14.78 12.80
N ILE A 245 58.91 -16.02 12.35
CA ILE A 245 59.71 -17.03 13.03
C ILE A 245 61.18 -16.64 12.86
N GLN A 246 61.89 -16.47 13.98
CA GLN A 246 63.30 -16.80 14.16
C GLN A 246 63.58 -17.09 15.63
#